data_AF-A0A661MC39-F1
#
_entry.id   AF-A0A661MC39-F1
#
_cell.length_a   1.000
_cell.length_b   1.000
_cell.length_c   1.000
_cell.angle_alpha   90.00
_cell.angle_beta   90.00
_cell.angle_gamma   90.00
#
_symmetry.space_group_name_H-M   'P 1'
#
loop_
_entity.id
_entity.type
_entity.pdbx_description
1 polymer ?
#
loop_
_entity_poly.entity_id
_entity_poly.type
_entity_poly.pdbx_seq_one_letter_code
_entity_poly.pdbx_strand_id
1 'polypeptide(L)' 'MIPLMSGERIKKAWETGDVDHAPLMVGQSIGLIKDIPTCRELLQSMARDCVETLRKAALKAGEGV' A
#
# COMPACT_ATOMS: atom_id res chain seq x y z
N MET A 1 -6.18 32.93 -0.67
CA MET A 1 -5.34 31.86 -0.08
C MET A 1 -6.09 30.53 0.08
N ILE A 2 -7.37 30.55 0.46
CA ILE A 2 -8.22 29.34 0.61
C ILE A 2 -8.39 28.46 -0.65
N PRO A 3 -8.48 28.98 -1.90
CA PRO A 3 -8.77 28.14 -3.08
C PRO A 3 -7.66 27.14 -3.46
N LEU A 4 -6.44 27.33 -2.96
CA LEU A 4 -5.31 26.41 -3.21
C LEU A 4 -5.28 25.24 -2.22
N MET A 5 -6.14 25.25 -1.19
CA MET A 5 -6.22 24.25 -0.13
C MET A 5 -7.50 23.39 -0.22
N SER A 6 -8.39 23.65 -1.19
CA SER A 6 -9.72 23.01 -1.27
C SER A 6 -9.69 21.54 -1.68
N GLY A 7 -8.51 20.96 -1.96
CA GLY A 7 -8.36 19.57 -2.40
C GLY A 7 -8.93 19.28 -3.79
N GLU A 8 -9.50 20.27 -4.48
CA GLU A 8 -10.16 20.09 -5.77
C GLU A 8 -9.19 19.59 -6.86
N ARG A 9 -7.95 20.10 -6.86
CA ARG A 9 -6.89 19.60 -7.75
C ARG A 9 -6.52 18.15 -7.46
N ILE A 10 -6.47 17.77 -6.18
CA ILE A 10 -6.19 16.39 -5.76
C ILE A 10 -7.33 15.48 -6.19
N LYS A 11 -8.58 15.89 -5.97
CA LYS A 11 -9.76 15.15 -6.41
C LYS A 11 -9.73 14.92 -7.93
N LYS A 12 -9.45 15.96 -8.71
CA LYS A 12 -9.34 15.86 -10.16
C LYS A 12 -8.22 14.90 -10.58
N ALA A 13 -7.03 15.02 -9.97
CA ALA A 13 -5.91 14.12 -10.23
C ALA A 13 -6.27 12.64 -9.98
N TRP A 14 -7.00 12.34 -8.89
CA TRP A 14 -7.51 10.98 -8.62
C TRP A 14 -8.53 10.49 -9.65
N GLU A 15 -9.46 11.36 -10.07
CA GLU A 15 -10.51 10.99 -11.03
C GLU A 15 -9.97 10.80 -12.46
N THR A 16 -8.96 11.59 -12.86
CA THR A 16 -8.41 11.54 -14.24
C THR A 16 -7.15 10.69 -14.35
N GLY A 17 -6.50 10.34 -13.24
CA GLY A 17 -5.20 9.67 -13.24
C GLY A 17 -4.02 10.59 -13.61
N ASP A 18 -4.20 11.91 -13.54
CA ASP A 18 -3.14 12.87 -13.84
C ASP A 18 -2.26 13.10 -12.60
N VAL A 19 -1.24 12.27 -12.46
CA VAL A 19 -0.34 12.24 -11.28
C VAL A 19 0.61 13.45 -11.20
N ASP A 20 0.79 14.17 -12.31
CA ASP A 20 1.67 15.35 -12.38
C ASP A 20 0.91 16.64 -12.03
N HIS A 21 -0.42 16.62 -12.06
CA HIS A 21 -1.27 17.78 -11.78
C HIS A 21 -1.27 18.22 -10.31
N ALA A 22 -1.18 17.26 -9.39
CA ALA A 22 -1.22 17.53 -7.95
C ALA A 22 -0.52 16.40 -7.16
N PRO A 23 0.06 16.71 -5.98
CA PRO A 23 0.60 15.68 -5.11
C PRO A 23 -0.49 14.70 -4.65
N LEU A 24 -0.21 13.40 -4.78
CA LEU A 24 -1.07 12.34 -4.26
C LEU A 24 -0.58 11.86 -2.90
N MET A 25 -1.52 11.60 -2.00
CA MET A 25 -1.25 11.18 -0.63
C MET A 25 -0.97 9.68 -0.59
N VAL A 26 0.30 9.29 -0.58
CA VAL A 26 0.74 7.90 -0.49
C VAL A 26 1.88 7.72 0.52
N GLY A 27 1.96 6.54 1.13
CA GLY A 27 3.08 6.17 2.00
C GLY A 27 4.23 5.55 1.22
N GLN A 28 5.42 5.46 1.83
CA GLN A 28 6.60 4.82 1.23
C GLN A 28 6.38 3.34 0.87
N SER A 29 5.40 2.69 1.51
CA SER A 29 4.99 1.32 1.19
C SER A 29 4.53 1.14 -0.26
N ILE A 30 4.15 2.21 -0.98
CA ILE A 30 3.81 2.12 -2.41
C ILE A 30 4.93 1.52 -3.25
N GLY A 31 6.21 1.71 -2.85
CA GLY A 31 7.35 1.10 -3.51
C GLY A 31 7.37 -0.44 -3.44
N LEU A 32 6.60 -1.04 -2.53
CA LEU A 32 6.47 -2.49 -2.36
C LEU A 32 5.24 -3.08 -3.07
N ILE A 33 4.30 -2.25 -3.51
CA ILE A 33 3.08 -2.71 -4.21
C ILE A 33 3.43 -2.98 -5.68
N LYS A 34 3.20 -4.22 -6.15
CA LYS A 34 3.57 -4.69 -7.51
C LYS A 34 2.40 -5.24 -8.32
N ASP A 35 1.22 -5.31 -7.73
CA ASP A 35 0.00 -5.85 -8.29
C ASP A 35 -1.22 -5.02 -7.88
N ILE A 36 -2.36 -5.26 -8.53
CA ILE A 36 -3.64 -4.61 -8.24
C ILE A 36 -4.69 -5.73 -8.04
N PRO A 37 -4.70 -6.39 -6.88
CA PRO A 37 -5.67 -7.46 -6.58
C PRO A 37 -7.06 -6.89 -6.23
N THR A 38 -8.06 -7.75 -6.21
CA THR A 38 -9.34 -7.42 -5.55
C THR A 38 -9.14 -7.29 -4.04
N CYS A 39 -10.03 -6.57 -3.36
CA CYS A 39 -9.99 -6.46 -1.89
C CYS A 39 -10.02 -7.83 -1.20
N ARG A 40 -10.73 -8.81 -1.77
CA ARG A 40 -10.79 -10.18 -1.25
C ARG A 40 -9.43 -10.86 -1.34
N GLU A 41 -8.81 -10.82 -2.51
CA GLU A 41 -7.52 -11.46 -2.75
C GLU A 41 -6.42 -10.84 -1.88
N LEU A 42 -6.41 -9.50 -1.75
CA LEU A 42 -5.47 -8.77 -0.91
C LEU A 42 -5.54 -9.22 0.56
N LEU A 43 -6.75 -9.26 1.13
CA LEU A 43 -6.91 -9.67 2.53
C LEU A 43 -6.53 -11.13 2.74
N GLN A 44 -6.84 -12.00 1.77
CA GLN A 44 -6.46 -13.41 1.82
C GLN A 44 -4.94 -13.61 1.69
N SER A 45 -4.25 -12.87 0.82
CA SER A 45 -2.79 -12.94 0.71
C SER A 45 -2.11 -12.44 1.98
N MET A 46 -2.52 -11.28 2.50
CA MET A 46 -1.98 -10.73 3.75
C MET A 46 -2.05 -11.73 4.91
N ALA A 47 -3.18 -12.42 5.07
CA ALA A 47 -3.34 -13.43 6.12
C ALA A 47 -2.42 -14.64 5.91
N ARG A 48 -2.31 -15.16 4.68
CA ARG A 48 -1.42 -16.28 4.36
C ARG A 48 0.05 -15.90 4.57
N ASP A 49 0.47 -14.75 4.04
CA ASP A 49 1.84 -14.26 4.10
C ASP A 49 2.29 -14.03 5.54
N CYS A 50 1.39 -13.52 6.40
CA CYS A 50 1.62 -13.40 7.83
C CYS A 50 1.94 -14.75 8.48
N VAL A 51 1.09 -15.76 8.27
CA VAL A 51 1.28 -17.11 8.83
C VAL A 51 2.57 -17.74 8.33
N GLU A 52 2.88 -17.62 7.04
CA GLU A 52 4.13 -18.14 6.47
C GLU A 52 5.36 -17.43 7.04
N THR A 53 5.29 -16.10 7.21
CA THR A 53 6.38 -15.30 7.77
C THR A 53 6.63 -15.67 9.22
N LEU A 54 5.57 -15.85 10.03
CA LEU A 54 5.68 -16.29 11.42
C LEU A 54 6.31 -17.69 11.52
N ARG A 55 5.90 -18.64 10.67
CA ARG A 55 6.51 -19.98 10.63
C ARG A 55 7.99 -19.91 10.29
N LYS A 56 8.36 -19.14 9.27
CA LYS A 56 9.76 -18.95 8.86
C LYS A 56 10.59 -18.29 9.98
N ALA A 57 10.02 -17.31 10.68
CA ALA A 57 10.69 -16.66 11.80
C ALA A 57 10.89 -17.62 12.99
N ALA A 58 9.89 -18.45 13.31
CA ALA A 58 9.99 -19.44 14.38
C ALA A 58 11.06 -20.50 14.11
N LEU A 59 11.17 -20.99 12.86
CA LEU A 59 12.23 -21.93 12.47
C LEU A 59 13.62 -21.33 12.66
N LYS A 60 13.84 -20.10 12.17
CA LYS A 60 15.12 -19.39 12.32
C LYS A 60 15.48 -19.11 13.77
N ALA A 61 14.50 -18.82 14.61
CA ALA A 61 14.72 -18.61 16.04
C ALA A 61 15.18 -19.89 16.75
N GLY A 62 14.75 -21.07 16.29
CA GLY A 62 15.17 -22.38 16.82
C GLY A 62 16.54 -22.85 16.34
N GLU A 63 17.08 -22.29 15.25
CA GLU A 63 18.41 -22.60 14.73
C GLU A 63 19.55 -21.85 15.47
N GLY A 64 19.20 -20.99 16.44
CA GLY A 64 20.12 -20.18 17.24
C GLY A 64 20.18 -20.52 18.73
N VAL A 65 19.67 -21.68 19.16
CA VAL A 65 19.80 -22.22 20.53
C VAL A 65 20.61 -23.51 20.51
#